data_AF-A0A383CEJ2-F1
#
_entry.id   AF-A0A383CEJ2-F1
#
_cell.length_a   1.000
_cell.length_b   1.000
_cell.length_c   1.000
_cell.angle_alpha   90.00
_cell.angle_beta   90.00
_cell.angle_gamma   90.00
#
_symmetry.space_group_name_H-M   'P 1'
#
loop_
_entity.id
_entity.type
_entity.pdbx_description
1 polymer ?
#
loop_
_entity_poly.entity_id
_entity_poly.type
_entity_poly.pdbx_seq_one_letter_code
_entity_poly.pdbx_strand_id
1 'polypeptide(L)'
;SARYRICECAINLSNSYQRDQSQTQDALEQLQMYIEDFPGSDRIKDAEEAIDLLRLKLAQKDYETGRIYLKLEEYESALIYFQSVLSEYYDTPVSDDARIGIIFTHILNNNHRGAQNYLLSQNGRFLLEDRYNEAEMLIHNAETGLKLAQYYQLYR
;
A
#
# COMPACT_ATOMS: atom_id res chain seq x y z
N SER A 1 30.37 7.07 10.43
CA SER A 1 29.64 8.35 10.47
C SER A 1 28.18 8.08 10.87
N ALA A 2 27.52 8.94 11.65
CA ALA A 2 26.13 8.72 12.10
C ALA A 2 25.16 8.44 10.93
N ARG A 3 25.44 9.02 9.76
CA ARG A 3 24.82 8.78 8.43
C ARG A 3 24.63 7.31 8.06
N TYR A 4 25.67 6.50 8.25
CA TYR A 4 25.62 5.07 7.95
C TYR A 4 24.82 4.35 9.00
N ARG A 5 24.95 4.73 10.29
CA ARG A 5 24.26 4.06 11.39
C ARG A 5 22.74 4.30 11.42
N ILE A 6 22.24 5.45 10.96
CA ILE A 6 20.79 5.72 10.92
C ILE A 6 20.15 4.94 9.78
N CYS A 7 20.68 5.04 8.55
CA CYS A 7 20.21 4.22 7.43
C CYS A 7 20.40 2.73 7.70
N GLU A 8 21.55 2.32 8.24
CA GLU A 8 21.85 0.92 8.54
C GLU A 8 21.04 0.41 9.75
N CYS A 9 20.70 1.24 10.75
CA CYS A 9 19.70 0.87 11.76
C CYS A 9 18.33 0.71 11.14
N ALA A 10 17.86 1.67 10.35
CA ALA A 10 16.55 1.59 9.69
C ALA A 10 16.45 0.35 8.80
N ILE A 11 17.53 0.02 8.07
CA ILE A 11 17.64 -1.19 7.23
C ILE A 11 17.78 -2.48 8.07
N ASN A 12 18.52 -2.47 9.19
CA ASN A 12 18.76 -3.66 10.03
C ASN A 12 17.58 -4.00 10.97
N LEU A 13 16.89 -3.00 11.52
CA LEU A 13 15.68 -3.19 12.34
C LEU A 13 14.58 -3.85 11.50
N SER A 14 14.62 -3.54 10.20
CA SER A 14 13.75 -4.01 9.13
C SER A 14 13.70 -5.53 8.89
N ASN A 15 14.58 -6.32 9.52
CA ASN A 15 14.69 -7.76 9.31
C ASN A 15 13.85 -8.64 10.28
N SER A 16 12.96 -8.09 11.11
CA SER A 16 12.20 -8.90 12.09
C SER A 16 10.73 -8.49 12.24
N TYR A 17 9.91 -9.01 11.32
CA TYR A 17 8.51 -8.68 10.99
C TYR A 17 7.50 -8.39 12.13
N GLN A 18 7.73 -8.84 13.37
CA GLN A 18 6.81 -8.64 14.51
C GLN A 18 7.29 -7.61 15.56
N ARG A 19 8.59 -7.30 15.62
CA ARG A 19 9.16 -6.22 16.45
C ARG A 19 9.34 -4.90 15.68
N ASP A 20 9.15 -4.94 14.37
CA ASP A 20 9.59 -3.97 13.37
C ASP A 20 8.72 -2.70 13.27
N GLN A 21 7.42 -2.79 13.57
CA GLN A 21 6.50 -1.67 13.27
C GLN A 21 6.66 -0.50 14.23
N SER A 22 6.82 -0.77 15.54
CA SER A 22 7.14 0.28 16.51
C SER A 22 8.43 1.00 16.12
N GLN A 23 9.46 0.24 15.75
CA GLN A 23 10.77 0.81 15.41
C GLN A 23 10.74 1.58 14.09
N THR A 24 9.95 1.13 13.12
CA THR A 24 9.73 1.85 11.85
C THR A 24 8.96 3.16 12.09
N GLN A 25 7.94 3.13 12.95
CA GLN A 25 7.17 4.32 13.30
C GLN A 25 8.00 5.32 14.10
N ASP A 26 8.77 4.84 15.08
CA ASP A 26 9.70 5.64 15.86
C ASP A 26 10.75 6.30 14.94
N ALA A 27 11.29 5.55 13.97
CA ALA A 27 12.23 6.08 13.00
C ALA A 27 11.61 7.17 12.11
N LEU A 28 10.36 7.01 11.67
CA LEU A 28 9.63 8.03 10.92
C LEU A 28 9.48 9.32 11.75
N GLU A 29 9.06 9.21 13.00
CA GLU A 29 8.91 10.36 13.89
C GLU A 29 10.25 11.09 14.10
N GLN A 30 11.34 10.35 14.34
CA GLN A 30 12.66 10.94 14.51
C GLN A 30 13.16 11.65 13.23
N LEU A 31 12.87 11.11 12.05
CA LEU A 31 13.24 11.74 10.78
C LEU A 31 12.41 13.00 10.52
N GLN A 32 11.11 12.99 10.85
CA GLN A 32 10.25 14.16 10.76
C GLN A 32 10.72 15.28 11.70
N MET A 33 10.99 14.96 12.97
CA MET A 33 11.56 15.90 13.93
C MET A 33 12.89 16.48 13.43
N TYR A 34 13.75 15.66 12.83
CA TYR A 34 15.02 16.13 12.27
C TYR A 34 14.82 17.19 11.16
N ILE A 35 13.84 16.99 10.27
CA ILE A 35 13.53 17.96 9.21
C ILE A 35 12.98 19.26 9.80
N GLU A 36 12.10 19.15 10.81
CA GLU A 36 11.49 20.29 11.51
C GLU A 36 12.51 21.11 12.32
N ASP A 37 13.41 20.44 13.04
CA ASP A 37 14.43 21.06 13.88
C ASP A 37 15.57 21.67 13.03
N PHE A 38 15.85 21.10 11.85
CA PHE A 38 16.98 21.48 11.00
C PHE A 38 16.59 21.77 9.53
N PRO A 39 15.70 22.74 9.25
CA PRO A 39 15.14 23.01 7.92
C PRO A 39 16.12 23.61 6.91
N GLY A 40 17.35 23.94 7.32
CA GLY A 40 18.45 24.39 6.44
C GLY A 40 19.57 23.36 6.29
N SER A 41 19.39 22.14 6.79
CA SER A 41 20.42 21.10 6.72
C SER A 41 20.59 20.58 5.29
N ASP A 42 21.83 20.37 4.87
CA ASP A 42 22.17 19.68 3.62
C ASP A 42 21.66 18.22 3.58
N ARG A 43 21.09 17.71 4.68
CA ARG A 43 20.63 16.32 4.83
C ARG A 43 19.11 16.17 4.81
N ILE A 44 18.36 17.22 4.55
CA ILE A 44 16.89 17.15 4.45
C ILE A 44 16.49 16.14 3.38
N LYS A 45 17.11 16.22 2.21
CA LYS A 45 16.84 15.30 1.11
C LYS A 45 17.12 13.84 1.48
N ASP A 46 18.23 13.57 2.17
CA ASP A 46 18.55 12.21 2.65
C ASP A 46 17.47 11.71 3.65
N ALA A 47 16.92 12.59 4.48
CA ALA A 47 15.88 12.26 5.46
C ALA A 47 14.50 12.05 4.80
N GLU A 48 14.14 12.87 3.82
CA GLU A 48 12.93 12.71 3.01
C GLU A 48 12.94 11.37 2.27
N GLU A 49 14.05 11.02 1.61
CA GLU A 49 14.21 9.73 0.92
C GLU A 49 14.08 8.54 1.89
N ALA A 50 14.59 8.67 3.12
CA ALA A 50 14.44 7.65 4.15
C ALA A 50 13.00 7.52 4.63
N ILE A 51 12.27 8.64 4.80
CA ILE A 51 10.85 8.65 5.15
C ILE A 51 10.04 7.92 4.07
N ASP A 52 10.27 8.24 2.79
CA ASP A 52 9.56 7.62 1.68
C ASP A 52 9.78 6.09 1.64
N LEU A 53 11.02 5.65 1.87
CA LEU A 53 11.34 4.22 1.92
C LEU A 53 10.62 3.50 3.06
N LEU A 54 10.59 4.09 4.25
CA LEU A 54 9.92 3.51 5.42
C LEU A 54 8.40 3.47 5.23
N ARG A 55 7.80 4.54 4.68
CA ARG A 55 6.37 4.59 4.35
C ARG A 55 6.01 3.54 3.30
N LEU A 56 6.82 3.39 2.26
CA LEU A 56 6.63 2.33 1.26
C LEU A 56 6.63 0.93 1.89
N LYS A 57 7.56 0.67 2.83
CA LYS A 57 7.62 -0.62 3.53
C LYS A 57 6.37 -0.87 4.38
N LEU A 58 5.88 0.13 5.10
CA LEU A 58 4.65 0.01 5.89
C LEU A 58 3.43 -0.21 4.99
N ALA A 59 3.32 0.52 3.89
CA ALA A 59 2.26 0.35 2.91
C ALA A 59 2.23 -1.07 2.33
N GLN A 60 3.40 -1.61 1.96
CA GLN A 60 3.53 -2.99 1.48
C GLN A 60 3.08 -4.00 2.53
N LYS A 61 3.45 -3.79 3.81
CA LYS A 61 3.04 -4.69 4.89
C LYS A 61 1.52 -4.71 5.07
N ASP A 62 0.89 -3.54 5.12
CA ASP A 62 -0.56 -3.43 5.29
C ASP A 62 -1.29 -4.03 4.07
N TYR A 63 -0.80 -3.76 2.86
CA TYR A 63 -1.32 -4.34 1.64
C TYR A 63 -1.23 -5.88 1.64
N GLU A 64 -0.07 -6.44 1.99
CA GLU A 64 0.11 -7.89 2.09
C GLU A 64 -0.80 -8.51 3.17
N THR A 65 -1.02 -7.80 4.27
CA THR A 65 -1.97 -8.24 5.30
C THR A 65 -3.39 -8.27 4.73
N GLY A 66 -3.81 -7.25 3.99
CA GLY A 66 -5.07 -7.25 3.26
C GLY A 66 -5.19 -8.40 2.26
N ARG A 67 -4.11 -8.72 1.52
CA ARG A 67 -4.05 -9.88 0.62
C ARG A 67 -4.20 -11.21 1.35
N ILE A 68 -3.61 -11.36 2.54
CA ILE A 68 -3.76 -12.56 3.37
C ILE A 68 -5.22 -12.72 3.82
N TYR A 69 -5.87 -11.66 4.30
CA TYR A 69 -7.29 -11.73 4.65
C TYR A 69 -8.17 -12.07 3.44
N LEU A 70 -7.84 -11.53 2.28
CA LEU A 70 -8.53 -11.89 1.03
C LEU A 70 -8.38 -13.38 0.69
N LYS A 71 -7.18 -13.97 0.88
CA LYS A 71 -6.92 -15.41 0.72
C LYS A 71 -7.74 -16.27 1.67
N LEU A 72 -8.02 -15.75 2.87
CA LEU A 72 -8.84 -16.40 3.89
C LEU A 72 -10.34 -16.16 3.67
N GLU A 73 -10.73 -15.48 2.58
CA GLU A 73 -12.10 -15.08 2.27
C GLU A 73 -12.72 -14.13 3.33
N GLU A 74 -11.88 -13.49 4.14
CA GLU A 74 -12.24 -12.51 5.17
C GLU A 74 -12.30 -11.11 4.55
N TYR A 75 -13.32 -10.88 3.71
CA TYR A 75 -13.41 -9.70 2.85
C TYR A 75 -13.50 -8.37 3.61
N GLU A 76 -14.22 -8.31 4.73
CA GLU A 76 -14.32 -7.08 5.54
C GLU A 76 -12.95 -6.69 6.12
N SER A 77 -12.20 -7.67 6.62
CA SER A 77 -10.84 -7.45 7.12
C SER A 77 -9.90 -7.01 6.00
N ALA A 78 -9.97 -7.65 4.83
CA ALA A 78 -9.17 -7.25 3.67
C ALA A 78 -9.42 -5.78 3.28
N LEU A 79 -10.69 -5.37 3.22
CA LEU A 79 -11.07 -3.98 2.92
C LEU A 79 -10.53 -2.99 3.95
N ILE A 80 -10.53 -3.32 5.24
CA ILE A 80 -9.97 -2.46 6.30
C ILE A 80 -8.48 -2.20 6.04
N TYR A 81 -7.70 -3.24 5.73
CA TYR A 81 -6.27 -3.08 5.47
C TYR A 81 -5.99 -2.32 4.18
N PHE A 82 -6.71 -2.61 3.09
CA PHE A 82 -6.56 -1.82 1.86
C PHE A 82 -6.96 -0.36 2.05
N GLN A 83 -8.00 -0.09 2.83
CA GLN A 83 -8.40 1.28 3.15
C GLN A 83 -7.38 2.00 4.03
N SER A 84 -6.71 1.30 4.95
CA SER A 84 -5.58 1.81 5.74
C SER A 84 -4.42 2.24 4.83
N VAL A 85 -4.09 1.45 3.80
CA VAL A 85 -3.07 1.84 2.81
C VAL A 85 -3.45 3.16 2.13
N LEU A 86 -4.73 3.32 1.78
CA LEU A 86 -5.21 4.53 1.11
C LEU A 86 -5.35 5.75 2.04
N SER A 87 -5.44 5.58 3.36
CA SER A 87 -5.45 6.71 4.29
C SER A 87 -4.05 7.18 4.63
N GLU A 88 -3.14 6.26 4.94
CA GLU A 88 -1.81 6.59 5.48
C GLU A 88 -0.74 6.73 4.38
N TYR A 89 -0.91 6.03 3.25
CA TYR A 89 0.13 5.86 2.22
C TYR A 89 -0.39 6.12 0.80
N TYR A 90 -1.33 7.06 0.65
CA TYR A 90 -2.02 7.37 -0.62
C TYR A 90 -1.08 7.80 -1.76
N ASP A 91 0.07 8.36 -1.42
CA ASP A 91 1.12 8.87 -2.31
C ASP A 91 2.19 7.83 -2.64
N THR A 92 2.13 6.65 -2.03
CA THR A 92 3.02 5.54 -2.38
C THR A 92 2.48 4.77 -3.58
N PRO A 93 3.33 4.12 -4.40
CA PRO A 93 2.89 3.26 -5.51
C PRO A 93 1.91 2.14 -5.09
N VAL A 94 1.94 1.72 -3.81
CA VAL A 94 1.08 0.68 -3.25
C VAL A 94 -0.38 1.13 -3.13
N SER A 95 -0.66 2.43 -3.21
CA SER A 95 -2.04 2.92 -3.17
C SER A 95 -2.85 2.42 -4.37
N ASP A 96 -2.26 2.35 -5.56
CA ASP A 96 -2.91 1.78 -6.75
C ASP A 96 -3.18 0.27 -6.59
N ASP A 97 -2.23 -0.47 -6.01
CA ASP A 97 -2.43 -1.87 -5.62
C ASP A 97 -3.61 -2.05 -4.66
N ALA A 98 -3.71 -1.20 -3.63
CA ALA A 98 -4.79 -1.25 -2.66
C ALA A 98 -6.16 -0.92 -3.29
N ARG A 99 -6.22 0.05 -4.23
CA ARG A 99 -7.44 0.34 -5.00
C ARG A 99 -7.91 -0.87 -5.80
N ILE A 100 -6.99 -1.53 -6.52
CA ILE A 100 -7.30 -2.74 -7.27
C ILE A 100 -7.71 -3.87 -6.30
N GLY A 101 -7.05 -3.98 -5.15
CA GLY A 101 -7.41 -4.94 -4.09
C GLY A 101 -8.84 -4.76 -3.60
N ILE A 102 -9.30 -3.52 -3.38
CA ILE A 102 -10.69 -3.22 -2.99
C ILE A 102 -11.69 -3.62 -4.09
N ILE A 103 -11.40 -3.28 -5.35
CA ILE A 103 -12.21 -3.67 -6.51
C ILE A 103 -12.33 -5.18 -6.60
N PHE A 104 -11.19 -5.87 -6.48
CA PHE A 104 -11.12 -7.32 -6.49
C PHE A 104 -11.92 -7.94 -5.35
N THR A 105 -11.81 -7.39 -4.13
CA THR A 105 -12.56 -7.83 -2.96
C THR A 105 -14.07 -7.71 -3.19
N HIS A 106 -14.53 -6.59 -3.77
CA HIS A 106 -15.93 -6.43 -4.13
C HIS A 106 -16.40 -7.46 -5.15
N ILE A 107 -15.59 -7.77 -6.16
CA ILE A 107 -15.90 -8.80 -7.16
C ILE A 107 -16.01 -10.18 -6.51
N LEU A 108 -15.04 -10.56 -5.66
CA LEU A 108 -15.06 -11.85 -4.95
C LEU A 108 -16.27 -11.99 -4.01
N ASN A 109 -16.71 -10.89 -3.41
CA ASN A 109 -17.92 -10.84 -2.60
C ASN A 109 -19.21 -10.69 -3.46
N ASN A 110 -19.17 -11.04 -4.75
CA ASN A 110 -20.27 -10.94 -5.72
C ASN A 110 -20.88 -9.54 -5.89
N ASN A 111 -20.21 -8.49 -5.43
CA ASN A 111 -20.66 -7.10 -5.46
C ASN A 111 -20.05 -6.32 -6.63
N HIS A 112 -20.37 -6.75 -7.85
CA HIS A 112 -19.89 -6.13 -9.10
C HIS A 112 -20.25 -4.64 -9.21
N ARG A 113 -21.48 -4.28 -8.82
CA ARG A 113 -21.93 -2.88 -8.78
C ARG A 113 -21.11 -2.05 -7.80
N GLY A 114 -20.74 -2.62 -6.65
CA GLY A 114 -19.86 -1.97 -5.68
C GLY A 114 -18.47 -1.72 -6.25
N ALA A 115 -17.90 -2.70 -6.97
CA ALA A 115 -16.61 -2.56 -7.64
C ALA A 115 -16.62 -1.41 -8.67
N GLN A 116 -17.66 -1.32 -9.50
CA GLN A 116 -17.85 -0.23 -10.47
C GLN A 116 -17.99 1.13 -9.79
N ASN A 117 -18.90 1.23 -8.82
CA ASN A 117 -19.11 2.48 -8.08
C ASN A 117 -17.82 2.94 -7.39
N TYR A 118 -17.05 2.00 -6.84
CA TYR A 118 -15.76 2.30 -6.25
C TYR A 118 -14.78 2.85 -7.29
N LEU A 119 -14.58 2.17 -8.44
CA LEU A 119 -13.69 2.65 -9.48
C LEU A 119 -14.06 4.07 -9.97
N LEU A 120 -15.35 4.31 -10.21
CA LEU A 120 -15.87 5.63 -10.59
C LEU A 120 -15.57 6.70 -9.52
N SER A 121 -15.70 6.34 -8.24
CA SER A 121 -15.38 7.25 -7.12
C SER A 121 -13.88 7.56 -7.00
N GLN A 122 -13.01 6.71 -7.57
CA GLN A 122 -11.56 6.89 -7.55
C GLN A 122 -11.01 7.50 -8.85
N ASN A 123 -11.87 8.09 -9.69
CA ASN A 123 -11.44 8.78 -10.91
C ASN A 123 -10.37 9.85 -10.61
N GLY A 124 -9.24 9.79 -11.33
CA GLY A 124 -8.09 10.70 -11.15
C GLY A 124 -7.28 10.49 -9.87
N ARG A 125 -7.54 9.42 -9.09
CA ARG A 125 -6.78 9.10 -7.86
C ARG A 125 -5.77 7.97 -8.02
N PHE A 126 -5.73 7.35 -9.20
CA PHE A 126 -4.68 6.42 -9.55
C PHE A 126 -3.41 7.20 -9.90
N LEU A 127 -2.26 6.72 -9.43
CA LEU A 127 -0.97 7.34 -9.72
C LEU A 127 -0.52 7.00 -11.15
N LEU A 128 -0.84 5.80 -11.62
CA LEU A 128 -0.46 5.30 -12.95
C LEU A 128 -1.70 4.96 -13.79
N GLU A 129 -1.73 5.45 -15.03
CA GLU A 129 -2.82 5.19 -15.97
C GLU A 129 -2.97 3.68 -16.28
N ASP A 130 -1.85 2.96 -16.40
CA ASP A 130 -1.86 1.50 -16.62
C ASP A 130 -2.61 0.73 -15.51
N ARG A 131 -2.57 1.25 -14.27
CA ARG A 131 -3.22 0.64 -13.11
C ARG A 131 -4.72 0.91 -13.09
N TYR A 132 -5.13 2.07 -13.58
CA TYR A 132 -6.54 2.35 -13.84
C TYR A 132 -7.10 1.42 -14.93
N ASN A 133 -6.37 1.28 -16.04
CA ASN A 133 -6.74 0.39 -17.15
C ASN A 133 -6.84 -1.07 -16.67
N GLU A 134 -5.91 -1.51 -15.81
CA GLU A 134 -5.96 -2.83 -15.17
C GLU A 134 -7.24 -3.02 -14.35
N ALA A 135 -7.63 -2.03 -13.54
CA ALA A 135 -8.84 -2.05 -12.75
C ALA A 135 -10.11 -2.13 -13.61
N GLU A 136 -10.16 -1.39 -14.72
CA GLU A 136 -11.26 -1.45 -15.69
C GLU A 136 -11.37 -2.83 -16.34
N MET A 137 -10.25 -3.37 -16.82
CA MET A 137 -10.20 -4.71 -17.40
C MET A 137 -10.64 -5.78 -16.40
N LEU A 138 -10.27 -5.66 -15.13
CA LEU A 138 -10.68 -6.59 -14.08
C LEU A 138 -12.19 -6.64 -13.91
N ILE A 139 -12.85 -5.48 -13.86
CA ILE A 139 -14.32 -5.38 -13.76
C ILE A 139 -14.97 -5.99 -15.01
N HIS A 140 -14.49 -5.62 -16.20
CA HIS A 140 -15.04 -6.13 -17.46
C HIS A 140 -14.91 -7.66 -17.58
N ASN A 141 -13.77 -8.22 -17.17
CA ASN A 141 -13.52 -9.66 -17.18
C ASN A 141 -14.45 -10.40 -16.20
N ALA A 142 -14.73 -9.81 -15.03
CA ALA A 142 -15.65 -10.37 -14.06
C ALA A 142 -17.08 -10.44 -14.59
N GLU A 143 -17.54 -9.41 -15.32
CA GLU A 143 -18.88 -9.37 -15.93
C GLU A 143 -19.05 -10.36 -17.08
N THR A 144 -17.99 -10.58 -17.87
CA THR A 144 -18.01 -11.44 -19.06
C THR A 144 -17.78 -12.92 -18.75
N GLY A 145 -17.52 -13.28 -17.49
CA GLY A 145 -17.26 -14.66 -17.07
C GLY A 145 -15.91 -15.21 -17.56
N LEU A 146 -15.02 -14.34 -18.05
CA LEU A 146 -13.65 -14.67 -18.42
C LEU A 146 -12.80 -14.92 -17.16
N LYS A 147 -11.77 -15.77 -17.30
CA LYS A 147 -11.03 -16.43 -16.21
C LYS A 147 -10.47 -15.46 -15.15
N LEU A 148 -11.27 -15.18 -14.12
CA LEU A 148 -10.80 -14.76 -12.79
C LEU A 148 -9.71 -15.69 -12.24
N ALA A 149 -9.61 -16.93 -12.73
CA ALA A 149 -8.59 -17.89 -12.35
C ALA A 149 -7.15 -17.36 -12.46
N GLN A 150 -6.84 -16.48 -13.43
CA GLN A 150 -5.52 -15.84 -13.50
C GLN A 150 -5.33 -14.80 -12.39
N TYR A 151 -6.36 -14.02 -12.06
CA TYR A 151 -6.32 -13.10 -10.92
C TYR A 151 -6.28 -13.83 -9.58
N TYR A 152 -6.99 -14.96 -9.44
CA TYR A 152 -6.86 -15.86 -8.30
C TYR A 152 -5.44 -16.38 -8.10
N GLN A 153 -4.61 -16.50 -9.16
CA GLN A 153 -3.20 -16.85 -9.01
C GLN A 153 -2.36 -15.69 -8.47
N LEU A 154 -2.68 -14.44 -8.82
CA LEU A 154 -2.01 -13.26 -8.26
C LEU A 154 -2.27 -13.11 -6.76
N TYR A 155 -3.42 -13.60 -6.29
CA TYR A 155 -3.82 -13.60 -4.88
C TYR A 155 -3.86 -14.99 -4.25
N ARG A 156 -3.24 -16.04 -4.82
CA ARG A 156 -2.96 -17.32 -4.14
C ARG A 156 -1.52 -17.36 -3.67
#